data_AF-A0A9W9JRL2-F1
#
_entry.id   AF-A0A9W9JRL2-F1
#
_cell.length_a   1.000
_cell.length_b   1.000
_cell.length_c   1.000
_cell.angle_alpha   90.00
_cell.angle_beta   90.00
_cell.angle_gamma   90.00
#
_symmetry.space_group_name_H-M   'P 1'
#
loop_
_entity.id
_entity.type
_entity.pdbx_description
1 polymer ?
#
loop_
_entity_poly.entity_id
_entity_poly.type
_entity_poly.pdbx_seq_one_letter_code
_entity_poly.pdbx_strand_id
1 'polypeptide(L)'
;MADDLDSIVKGAPIAEAAASDANANANAKPGSGASPFSPSTGAGKPGDPLHHTPSSPSMIYLNLLILEASMRAQFLELRARKRHHTFFLAILTLWVAFFGYKLYFAPREDGRGVGGSIYWAVEGAQKVCFMGGIITAALVWATGIWDRGIRWPRRWFAISNRGLRGFNCKLVIIRQTWWAEALSTIGFFLTYGLFSHTASSSYRLVEPQLLRQVEKELQLTSDNHPTLVLPPDDDELGGHEEDLAPGGDYVKLLLLPKPFSPTFRENWELYRTEYWERENERRRLLRQKVKEHDRKVAKDQYDAPSPSSELGTQA
;
A
#
# COMPACT_ATOMS: atom_id res chain seq x y z
N MET A 1 -46.48 1.07 24.14
CA MET A 1 -45.43 0.08 23.79
C MET A 1 -44.46 0.58 22.72
N ALA A 2 -44.74 1.67 22.00
CA ALA A 2 -43.78 2.28 21.08
C ALA A 2 -42.80 3.26 21.76
N ASP A 3 -43.19 3.82 22.92
CA ASP A 3 -42.41 4.87 23.61
C ASP A 3 -41.21 4.35 24.42
N ASP A 4 -41.22 3.06 24.79
CA ASP A 4 -40.13 2.42 25.54
C ASP A 4 -38.87 2.18 24.69
N LEU A 5 -39.05 2.06 23.37
CA LEU A 5 -37.94 1.87 22.43
C LEU A 5 -37.27 3.18 22.03
N ASP A 6 -37.98 4.32 22.11
CA ASP A 6 -37.41 5.64 21.80
C ASP A 6 -36.57 6.20 22.96
N SER A 7 -36.80 5.74 24.21
CA SER A 7 -36.02 6.14 25.38
C SER A 7 -34.67 5.42 25.50
N ILE A 8 -34.55 4.21 24.93
CA ILE A 8 -33.28 3.44 24.88
C ILE A 8 -32.30 4.04 23.85
N VAL A 9 -32.80 4.77 22.85
CA VAL A 9 -31.99 5.35 21.76
C VAL A 9 -31.50 6.78 22.09
N LYS A 10 -32.11 7.47 23.07
CA LYS A 10 -31.73 8.83 23.50
C LYS A 10 -31.43 8.82 24.99
N GLY A 11 -30.16 8.61 25.36
CA GLY A 11 -29.72 8.57 26.75
C GLY A 11 -29.94 9.89 27.52
N ALA A 12 -31.16 10.13 27.99
CA ALA A 12 -31.50 11.15 28.97
C ALA A 12 -31.88 10.47 30.30
N PRO A 13 -31.28 10.85 31.44
CA PRO A 13 -31.68 10.29 32.74
C PRO A 13 -33.07 10.84 33.13
N ILE A 14 -33.97 9.93 33.52
CA ILE A 14 -35.31 10.24 34.04
C ILE A 14 -35.14 10.95 35.39
N ALA A 15 -35.58 12.21 35.46
CA ALA A 15 -35.44 13.11 36.60
C ALA A 15 -36.35 12.77 37.81
N GLU A 16 -36.85 11.54 37.94
CA GLU A 16 -37.79 11.16 39.01
C GLU A 16 -37.22 10.13 40.01
N ALA A 17 -36.01 9.60 39.80
CA ALA A 17 -35.37 8.67 40.74
C ALA A 17 -34.29 9.30 41.65
N ALA A 18 -33.98 10.59 41.47
CA ALA A 18 -32.91 11.28 42.21
C ALA A 18 -33.37 11.97 43.52
N ALA A 19 -34.64 11.82 43.92
CA ALA A 19 -35.20 12.54 45.07
C ALA A 19 -35.37 11.70 46.35
N SER A 20 -35.09 10.38 46.35
CA SER A 20 -35.37 9.52 47.53
C SER A 20 -34.17 9.16 48.41
N ASP A 21 -32.91 9.32 47.95
CA ASP A 21 -31.78 8.69 48.65
C ASP A 21 -30.81 9.70 49.31
N ALA A 22 -31.22 10.96 49.45
CA ALA A 22 -30.39 12.03 50.03
C ALA A 22 -30.42 12.12 51.58
N ASN A 23 -30.92 11.11 52.30
CA ASN A 23 -30.97 11.18 53.77
C ASN A 23 -30.76 9.83 54.46
N ALA A 24 -29.53 9.32 54.46
CA ALA A 24 -29.09 8.36 55.47
C ALA A 24 -27.56 8.33 55.62
N ASN A 25 -27.11 8.53 56.86
CA ASN A 25 -25.79 8.23 57.42
C ASN A 25 -24.59 9.08 57.03
N ALA A 26 -24.48 10.18 57.76
CA ALA A 26 -23.23 10.58 58.39
C ALA A 26 -22.69 9.47 59.32
N ASN A 27 -21.35 9.46 59.47
CA ASN A 27 -20.55 8.82 60.53
C ASN A 27 -19.83 7.50 60.19
N ALA A 28 -18.59 7.59 59.71
CA ALA A 28 -17.42 6.85 60.24
C ALA A 28 -16.11 7.18 59.46
N LYS A 29 -15.00 7.28 60.19
CA LYS A 29 -13.60 7.43 59.74
C LYS A 29 -12.74 6.50 60.64
N PRO A 30 -11.48 6.14 60.35
CA PRO A 30 -10.78 5.77 59.10
C PRO A 30 -10.22 4.32 59.15
N GLY A 31 -9.79 3.75 58.02
CA GLY A 31 -9.04 2.48 58.00
C GLY A 31 -8.30 2.27 56.68
N SER A 32 -7.03 1.91 56.77
CA SER A 32 -6.00 1.88 55.72
C SER A 32 -6.12 0.73 54.71
N GLY A 33 -5.63 0.94 53.48
CA GLY A 33 -4.97 -0.12 52.70
C GLY A 33 -5.26 -0.15 51.19
N ALA A 34 -4.18 -0.02 50.41
CA ALA A 34 -4.00 -0.39 49.00
C ALA A 34 -4.52 0.56 47.90
N SER A 35 -3.62 1.44 47.44
CA SER A 35 -3.60 1.99 46.07
C SER A 35 -3.26 0.88 45.05
N PRO A 36 -3.67 1.01 43.78
CA PRO A 36 -2.68 1.51 42.82
C PRO A 36 -3.23 2.51 41.79
N PHE A 37 -2.41 3.54 41.58
CA PHE A 37 -2.12 4.24 40.32
C PHE A 37 -3.27 4.76 39.46
N SER A 38 -3.50 6.06 39.61
CA SER A 38 -4.02 6.93 38.56
C SER A 38 -2.83 7.60 37.85
N PRO A 39 -2.77 7.63 36.51
CA PRO A 39 -2.03 8.67 35.80
C PRO A 39 -3.05 9.66 35.24
N SER A 40 -3.28 10.74 35.98
CA SER A 40 -3.88 11.96 35.45
C SER A 40 -2.78 12.79 34.76
N THR A 41 -2.77 12.84 33.44
CA THR A 41 -2.17 13.98 32.71
C THR A 41 -2.80 14.07 31.32
N GLY A 42 -3.55 15.14 31.07
CA GLY A 42 -4.17 15.43 29.78
C GLY A 42 -5.69 15.59 29.88
N ALA A 43 -6.14 16.78 30.23
CA ALA A 43 -7.55 17.17 30.19
C ALA A 43 -8.04 17.25 28.73
N GLY A 44 -8.53 16.12 28.20
CA GLY A 44 -9.47 16.05 27.09
C GLY A 44 -10.72 15.33 27.60
N LYS A 45 -11.90 15.82 27.23
CA LYS A 45 -13.20 15.23 27.63
C LYS A 45 -13.15 13.70 27.49
N PRO A 46 -13.62 12.91 28.47
CA PRO A 46 -13.74 11.46 28.31
C PRO A 46 -14.67 11.19 27.13
N GLY A 47 -14.12 10.67 26.03
CA GLY A 47 -14.90 10.25 24.88
C GLY A 47 -15.90 9.19 25.32
N ASP A 48 -17.11 9.25 24.75
CA ASP A 48 -18.20 8.33 25.09
C ASP A 48 -17.72 6.87 24.87
N PRO A 49 -17.73 6.01 25.92
CA PRO A 49 -17.23 4.63 25.85
C PRO A 49 -17.99 3.77 24.83
N LEU A 50 -19.12 4.24 24.31
CA LEU A 50 -19.88 3.61 23.23
C LEU A 50 -19.18 3.69 21.86
N HIS A 51 -18.23 4.62 21.65
CA HIS A 51 -17.50 4.73 20.38
C HIS A 51 -16.59 3.53 20.09
N HIS A 52 -16.14 2.81 21.12
CA HIS A 52 -15.29 1.63 20.99
C HIS A 52 -16.07 0.32 20.79
N THR A 53 -17.40 0.38 20.82
CA THR A 53 -18.22 -0.82 20.54
C THR A 53 -18.06 -1.25 19.09
N PRO A 54 -18.02 -2.56 18.79
CA PRO A 54 -17.80 -3.06 17.42
C PRO A 54 -18.90 -2.67 16.43
N SER A 55 -20.05 -2.20 16.92
CA SER A 55 -21.19 -1.72 16.15
C SER A 55 -21.27 -0.20 16.00
N SER A 56 -20.31 0.56 16.54
CA SER A 56 -20.32 2.02 16.38
C SER A 56 -20.05 2.41 14.92
N PRO A 57 -20.68 3.46 14.37
CA PRO A 57 -20.46 3.89 12.99
C PRO A 57 -18.97 4.17 12.68
N SER A 58 -18.23 4.73 13.64
CA SER A 58 -16.79 5.00 13.54
C SER A 58 -15.96 3.71 13.43
N MET A 59 -16.29 2.69 14.23
CA MET A 59 -15.58 1.41 14.17
C MET A 59 -15.90 0.64 12.88
N ILE A 60 -17.14 0.73 12.38
CA ILE A 60 -17.53 0.14 11.11
C ILE A 60 -16.77 0.80 9.95
N TYR A 61 -16.66 2.13 9.93
CA TYR A 61 -15.86 2.84 8.92
C TYR A 61 -14.38 2.46 9.01
N LEU A 62 -13.82 2.36 10.21
CA LEU A 62 -12.44 1.91 10.40
C LEU A 62 -12.22 0.48 9.88
N ASN A 63 -13.13 -0.45 10.16
CA ASN A 63 -13.07 -1.82 9.66
C ASN A 63 -13.17 -1.89 8.13
N LEU A 64 -14.07 -1.10 7.52
CA LEU A 64 -14.19 -0.98 6.06
C LEU A 64 -12.92 -0.39 5.44
N LEU A 65 -12.28 0.55 6.13
CA LEU A 65 -11.03 1.17 5.70
C LEU A 65 -9.86 0.19 5.77
N ILE A 66 -9.76 -0.60 6.84
CA ILE A 66 -8.76 -1.69 6.96
C ILE A 66 -8.97 -2.72 5.85
N LEU A 67 -10.22 -3.08 5.56
CA LEU A 67 -10.55 -3.98 4.46
C LEU A 67 -10.12 -3.38 3.10
N GLU A 68 -10.37 -2.09 2.87
CA GLU A 68 -9.93 -1.40 1.66
C GLU A 68 -8.39 -1.37 1.56
N ALA A 69 -7.69 -1.04 2.65
CA ALA A 69 -6.24 -0.97 2.70
C ALA A 69 -5.58 -2.34 2.46
N SER A 70 -6.07 -3.40 3.07
CA SER A 70 -5.55 -4.77 2.87
C SER A 70 -5.77 -5.28 1.44
N MET A 71 -6.94 -5.04 0.86
CA MET A 71 -7.22 -5.38 -0.54
C MET A 71 -6.34 -4.58 -1.51
N ARG A 72 -6.02 -3.32 -1.18
CA ARG A 72 -5.08 -2.49 -1.95
C ARG A 72 -3.65 -3.03 -1.87
N ALA A 73 -3.16 -3.38 -0.69
CA ALA A 73 -1.83 -3.97 -0.52
C ALA A 73 -1.67 -5.24 -1.37
N GLN A 74 -2.64 -6.16 -1.27
CA GLN A 74 -2.69 -7.37 -2.10
C GLN A 74 -2.72 -7.05 -3.60
N PHE A 75 -3.49 -6.04 -4.01
CA PHE A 75 -3.55 -5.63 -5.40
C PHE A 75 -2.21 -5.07 -5.91
N LEU A 76 -1.51 -4.28 -5.10
CA LEU A 76 -0.21 -3.72 -5.43
C LEU A 76 0.86 -4.81 -5.58
N GLU A 77 0.89 -5.79 -4.67
CA GLU A 77 1.77 -6.95 -4.76
C GLU A 77 1.53 -7.77 -6.03
N LEU A 78 0.26 -8.06 -6.33
CA LEU A 78 -0.12 -8.78 -7.55
C LEU A 78 0.26 -8.01 -8.81
N ARG A 79 0.14 -6.68 -8.78
CA ARG A 79 0.53 -5.80 -9.88
C ARG A 79 2.05 -5.71 -10.04
N ALA A 80 2.82 -5.69 -8.94
CA ALA A 80 4.28 -5.76 -8.98
C ALA A 80 4.73 -7.08 -9.62
N ARG A 81 4.17 -8.22 -9.19
CA ARG A 81 4.44 -9.53 -9.78
C ARG A 81 4.07 -9.58 -11.26
N LYS A 82 2.90 -9.05 -11.63
CA LYS A 82 2.46 -8.97 -13.03
C LYS A 82 3.47 -8.21 -13.89
N ARG A 83 3.97 -7.05 -13.44
CA ARG A 83 4.92 -6.22 -14.19
C ARG A 83 6.19 -6.98 -14.56
N HIS A 84 6.78 -7.73 -13.63
CA HIS A 84 7.94 -8.60 -13.90
C HIS A 84 7.67 -9.65 -15.00
N HIS A 85 6.52 -10.32 -14.93
CA HIS A 85 6.20 -11.40 -15.86
C HIS A 85 5.79 -10.87 -17.24
N THR A 86 5.02 -9.79 -17.30
CA THR A 86 4.62 -9.16 -18.56
C THR A 86 5.79 -8.57 -19.30
N PHE A 87 6.78 -8.03 -18.59
CA PHE A 87 7.99 -7.50 -19.20
C PHE A 87 8.86 -8.58 -19.82
N PHE A 88 9.12 -9.66 -19.08
CA PHE A 88 9.86 -10.80 -19.61
C PHE A 88 9.19 -11.35 -20.89
N LEU A 89 7.86 -11.49 -20.87
CA LEU A 89 7.09 -11.92 -22.04
C LEU A 89 7.08 -10.88 -23.17
N ALA A 90 7.08 -9.58 -22.85
CA ALA A 90 7.19 -8.51 -23.85
C ALA A 90 8.56 -8.53 -24.55
N ILE A 91 9.65 -8.71 -23.80
CA ILE A 91 10.99 -8.88 -24.38
C ILE A 91 11.06 -10.17 -25.20
N LEU A 92 10.53 -11.28 -24.70
CA LEU A 92 10.54 -12.55 -25.43
C LEU A 92 9.74 -12.47 -26.74
N THR A 93 8.59 -11.80 -26.72
CA THR A 93 7.77 -11.59 -27.92
C THR A 93 8.47 -10.64 -28.91
N LEU A 94 9.09 -9.55 -28.42
CA LEU A 94 9.91 -8.67 -29.25
C LEU A 94 11.10 -9.43 -29.86
N TRP A 95 11.79 -10.26 -29.08
CA TRP A 95 12.89 -11.11 -29.52
C TRP A 95 12.45 -12.05 -30.65
N VAL A 96 11.40 -12.82 -30.44
CA VAL A 96 10.86 -13.74 -31.45
C VAL A 96 10.38 -12.97 -32.70
N ALA A 97 9.74 -11.82 -32.53
CA ALA A 97 9.32 -10.97 -33.64
C ALA A 97 10.51 -10.36 -34.40
N PHE A 98 11.57 -9.94 -33.72
CA PHE A 98 12.77 -9.36 -34.32
C PHE A 98 13.51 -10.39 -35.18
N PHE A 99 13.77 -11.58 -34.62
CA PHE A 99 14.42 -12.66 -35.36
C PHE A 99 13.52 -13.24 -36.45
N GLY A 100 12.21 -13.34 -36.20
CA GLY A 100 11.23 -13.71 -37.22
C GLY A 100 11.19 -12.70 -38.37
N TYR A 101 11.19 -11.40 -38.07
CA TYR A 101 11.26 -10.34 -39.08
C TYR A 101 12.55 -10.41 -39.89
N LYS A 102 13.71 -10.54 -39.22
CA LYS A 102 15.01 -10.71 -39.89
C LYS A 102 15.05 -11.94 -40.78
N LEU A 103 14.42 -13.04 -40.37
CA LEU A 103 14.46 -14.30 -41.11
C LEU A 103 13.49 -14.32 -42.30
N TYR A 104 12.29 -13.75 -42.18
CA TYR A 104 11.23 -13.88 -43.19
C TYR A 104 10.95 -12.61 -43.99
N PHE A 105 11.13 -11.42 -43.40
CA PHE A 105 10.67 -10.15 -43.96
C PHE A 105 11.79 -9.16 -44.30
N ALA A 106 13.02 -9.39 -43.83
CA ALA A 106 14.14 -8.54 -44.21
C ALA A 106 14.43 -8.67 -45.72
N PRO A 107 14.48 -7.55 -46.47
CA PRO A 107 14.89 -7.57 -47.86
C PRO A 107 16.30 -8.12 -47.97
N ARG A 108 16.49 -9.13 -48.83
CA ARG A 108 17.80 -9.72 -49.03
C ARG A 108 18.70 -8.73 -49.77
N GLU A 109 19.95 -8.60 -49.34
CA GLU A 109 20.92 -7.65 -49.90
C GLU A 109 21.22 -7.91 -51.39
N ASP A 110 20.91 -9.11 -51.89
CA ASP A 110 21.06 -9.52 -53.30
C ASP A 110 19.98 -8.97 -54.26
N GLY A 111 18.96 -8.26 -53.76
CA GLY A 111 17.89 -7.70 -54.60
C GLY A 111 16.94 -8.72 -55.23
N ARG A 112 17.08 -10.01 -54.92
CA ARG A 112 16.16 -11.09 -55.32
C ARG A 112 15.76 -11.91 -54.09
N GLY A 113 14.49 -11.84 -53.72
CA GLY A 113 13.91 -12.61 -52.62
C GLY A 113 13.76 -11.84 -51.30
N VAL A 114 13.02 -12.44 -50.38
CA VAL A 114 12.73 -11.89 -49.04
C VAL A 114 13.18 -12.93 -48.01
N GLY A 115 13.96 -12.50 -47.02
CA GLY A 115 14.38 -13.34 -45.90
C GLY A 115 15.80 -13.90 -45.96
N GLY A 116 16.38 -14.11 -44.77
CA GLY A 116 17.67 -14.74 -44.54
C GLY A 116 18.89 -13.87 -44.86
N SER A 117 19.95 -14.04 -44.08
CA SER A 117 21.27 -13.47 -44.38
C SER A 117 21.98 -14.25 -45.48
N ILE A 118 22.94 -13.62 -46.17
CA ILE A 118 23.80 -14.27 -47.17
C ILE A 118 24.84 -15.17 -46.50
N TYR A 119 25.29 -14.75 -45.32
CA TYR A 119 26.31 -15.45 -44.57
C TYR A 119 25.68 -16.64 -43.84
N TRP A 120 26.09 -17.86 -44.21
CA TRP A 120 25.62 -19.11 -43.60
C TRP A 120 25.71 -19.10 -42.07
N ALA A 121 26.79 -18.55 -41.50
CA ALA A 121 26.94 -18.43 -40.05
C ALA A 121 25.90 -17.49 -39.41
N VAL A 122 25.60 -16.37 -40.06
CA VAL A 122 24.61 -15.39 -39.56
C VAL A 122 23.20 -15.95 -39.71
N GLU A 123 22.90 -16.64 -40.81
CA GLU A 123 21.63 -17.31 -41.01
C GLU A 123 21.43 -18.46 -40.00
N GLY A 124 22.47 -19.27 -39.76
CA GLY A 124 22.46 -20.31 -38.74
C GLY A 124 22.24 -19.74 -37.33
N ALA A 125 22.95 -18.67 -36.97
CA ALA A 125 22.78 -17.99 -35.69
C ALA A 125 21.35 -17.43 -35.54
N GLN A 126 20.80 -16.77 -36.56
CA GLN A 126 19.43 -16.26 -36.53
C GLN A 126 18.39 -17.37 -36.33
N LYS A 127 18.54 -18.52 -37.01
CA LYS A 127 17.66 -19.68 -36.86
C LYS A 127 17.73 -20.27 -35.45
N VAL A 128 18.94 -20.42 -34.89
CA VAL A 128 19.11 -20.90 -33.52
C VAL A 128 18.52 -19.94 -32.50
N CYS A 129 18.74 -18.62 -32.65
CA CYS A 129 18.14 -17.61 -31.77
C CYS A 129 16.62 -17.58 -31.85
N PHE A 130 16.04 -17.80 -33.04
CA PHE A 130 14.60 -17.88 -33.25
C PHE A 130 14.01 -19.16 -32.62
N MET A 131 14.62 -20.32 -32.87
CA MET A 131 14.22 -21.59 -32.26
C MET A 131 14.35 -21.55 -30.74
N GLY A 132 15.43 -20.97 -30.22
CA GLY A 132 15.62 -20.73 -28.79
C GLY A 132 14.48 -19.91 -28.19
N GLY A 133 14.10 -18.80 -28.83
CA GLY A 133 12.98 -17.97 -28.39
C GLY A 133 11.63 -18.71 -28.36
N ILE A 134 11.34 -19.53 -29.38
CA ILE A 134 10.11 -20.34 -29.42
C ILE A 134 10.12 -21.41 -28.32
N ILE A 135 11.24 -22.13 -28.15
CA ILE A 135 11.39 -23.15 -27.11
C ILE A 135 11.18 -22.51 -25.74
N THR A 136 11.81 -21.35 -25.47
CA THR A 136 11.59 -20.62 -24.21
C THR A 136 10.13 -20.21 -24.02
N ALA A 137 9.45 -19.74 -25.06
CA ALA A 137 8.02 -19.40 -24.98
C ALA A 137 7.15 -20.63 -24.66
N ALA A 138 7.44 -21.77 -25.29
CA ALA A 138 6.77 -23.04 -25.02
C ALA A 138 7.01 -23.51 -23.59
N LEU A 139 8.24 -23.40 -23.06
CA LEU A 139 8.55 -23.72 -21.66
C LEU A 139 7.75 -22.82 -20.71
N VAL A 140 7.74 -21.51 -20.93
CA VAL A 140 7.00 -20.57 -20.07
C VAL A 140 5.51 -20.88 -20.03
N TRP A 141 4.95 -21.33 -21.16
CA TRP A 141 3.58 -21.80 -21.25
C TRP A 141 3.39 -23.13 -20.50
N ALA A 142 4.26 -24.11 -20.72
CA ALA A 142 4.20 -25.44 -20.11
C ALA A 142 4.43 -25.42 -18.59
N THR A 143 5.36 -24.59 -18.10
CA THR A 143 5.60 -24.36 -16.67
C THR A 143 4.41 -23.66 -15.99
N GLY A 144 3.44 -23.14 -16.74
CA GLY A 144 2.26 -22.49 -16.20
C GLY A 144 2.54 -21.12 -15.57
N ILE A 145 3.74 -20.55 -15.81
CA ILE A 145 4.13 -19.20 -15.39
C ILE A 145 3.14 -18.17 -15.93
N TRP A 146 2.59 -18.43 -17.12
CA TRP A 146 1.53 -17.62 -17.72
C TRP A 146 0.25 -17.53 -16.87
N ASP A 147 -0.22 -18.67 -16.32
CA ASP A 147 -1.48 -18.71 -15.58
C ASP A 147 -1.35 -18.02 -14.21
N ARG A 148 -0.22 -18.23 -13.53
CA ARG A 148 0.12 -17.56 -12.27
C ARG A 148 0.44 -16.07 -12.43
N GLY A 149 1.14 -15.67 -13.49
CA GLY A 149 1.61 -14.30 -13.66
C GLY A 149 0.55 -13.35 -14.21
N ILE A 150 -0.16 -13.75 -15.27
CA ILE A 150 -1.00 -12.81 -16.06
C ILE A 150 -2.50 -13.03 -15.82
N ARG A 151 -2.92 -14.28 -15.64
CA ARG A 151 -4.35 -14.62 -15.50
C ARG A 151 -4.86 -14.40 -14.07
N TRP A 152 -3.99 -14.60 -13.07
CA TRP A 152 -4.34 -14.49 -11.65
C TRP A 152 -4.88 -13.11 -11.23
N PRO A 153 -4.30 -11.95 -11.60
CA PRO A 153 -4.84 -10.64 -11.20
C PRO A 153 -6.29 -10.42 -11.65
N ARG A 154 -6.67 -10.93 -12.83
CA ARG A 154 -8.06 -10.86 -13.32
C ARG A 154 -9.00 -11.75 -12.51
N ARG A 155 -8.52 -12.95 -12.14
CA ARG A 155 -9.27 -13.89 -11.29
C ARG A 155 -9.40 -13.38 -9.86
N TRP A 156 -8.37 -12.75 -9.31
CA TRP A 156 -8.37 -12.17 -7.97
C TRP A 156 -9.54 -11.20 -7.80
N PHE A 157 -9.76 -10.27 -8.73
CA PHE A 157 -10.93 -9.37 -8.65
C PHE A 157 -12.27 -10.09 -8.63
N ALA A 158 -12.42 -11.16 -9.42
CA ALA A 158 -13.66 -11.94 -9.44
C ALA A 158 -13.86 -12.71 -8.13
N ILE A 159 -12.78 -13.26 -7.56
CA ILE A 159 -12.78 -14.00 -6.29
C ILE A 159 -13.06 -13.04 -5.13
N SER A 160 -12.37 -11.90 -5.06
CA SER A 160 -12.59 -10.87 -4.03
C SER A 160 -14.01 -10.32 -4.10
N ASN A 161 -14.53 -10.02 -5.29
CA ASN A 161 -15.93 -9.58 -5.44
C ASN A 161 -16.94 -10.68 -5.07
N ARG A 162 -16.60 -11.96 -5.24
CA ARG A 162 -17.45 -13.06 -4.77
C ARG A 162 -17.49 -13.14 -3.25
N GLY A 163 -16.36 -12.93 -2.57
CA GLY A 163 -16.28 -12.85 -1.11
C GLY A 163 -16.99 -11.62 -0.53
N LEU A 164 -16.86 -10.47 -1.19
CA LEU A 164 -17.47 -9.20 -0.75
C LEU A 164 -19.00 -9.15 -0.89
N ARG A 165 -19.60 -10.07 -1.66
CA ARG A 165 -21.08 -10.19 -1.75
C ARG A 165 -21.72 -10.45 -0.39
N GLY A 166 -21.06 -11.20 0.49
CA GLY A 166 -21.57 -11.44 1.85
C GLY A 166 -21.63 -10.17 2.69
N PHE A 167 -20.68 -9.26 2.48
CA PHE A 167 -20.59 -7.97 3.19
C PHE A 167 -21.31 -6.83 2.46
N ASN A 168 -22.08 -7.13 1.39
CA ASN A 168 -22.74 -6.14 0.54
C ASN A 168 -21.80 -5.01 0.05
N CYS A 169 -20.54 -5.35 -0.17
CA CYS A 169 -19.53 -4.45 -0.71
C CYS A 169 -19.13 -4.89 -2.12
N LYS A 170 -18.59 -3.97 -2.90
CA LYS A 170 -18.07 -4.22 -4.24
C LYS A 170 -16.73 -3.54 -4.41
N LEU A 171 -15.75 -4.28 -4.90
CA LEU A 171 -14.43 -3.77 -5.23
C LEU A 171 -14.45 -3.20 -6.65
N VAL A 172 -14.10 -1.92 -6.80
CA VAL A 172 -14.00 -1.24 -8.09
C VAL A 172 -12.57 -0.81 -8.33
N ILE A 173 -12.11 -1.06 -9.56
CA ILE A 173 -10.80 -0.63 -10.04
C ILE A 173 -10.96 0.79 -10.54
N ILE A 174 -10.15 1.70 -10.02
CA ILE A 174 -10.04 3.04 -10.57
C ILE A 174 -9.12 2.92 -11.79
N ARG A 175 -9.62 3.31 -12.97
CA ARG A 175 -8.90 3.10 -14.22
C ARG A 175 -7.86 4.22 -14.42
N GLN A 176 -6.58 3.91 -14.21
CA GLN A 176 -5.50 4.77 -14.69
C GLN A 176 -5.42 4.72 -16.23
N THR A 177 -4.95 5.81 -16.83
CA THR A 177 -4.66 5.86 -18.26
C THR A 177 -3.64 4.80 -18.63
N TRP A 178 -4.00 3.90 -19.54
CA TRP A 178 -3.18 2.75 -19.94
C TRP A 178 -1.76 3.12 -20.41
N TRP A 179 -1.60 4.30 -21.01
CA TRP A 179 -0.28 4.84 -21.38
C TRP A 179 0.59 5.19 -20.18
N ALA A 180 0.02 5.81 -19.14
CA ALA A 180 0.76 6.10 -17.91
C ALA A 180 1.24 4.81 -17.24
N GLU A 181 0.45 3.74 -17.33
CA GLU A 181 0.85 2.42 -16.85
C GLU A 181 1.98 1.82 -17.70
N ALA A 182 1.91 1.95 -19.03
CA ALA A 182 2.94 1.45 -19.95
C ALA A 182 4.27 2.20 -19.76
N LEU A 183 4.23 3.53 -19.66
CA LEU A 183 5.39 4.38 -19.46
C LEU A 183 6.00 4.20 -18.06
N SER A 184 5.16 4.04 -17.03
CA SER A 184 5.61 3.67 -15.69
C SER A 184 6.28 2.30 -15.67
N THR A 185 5.77 1.34 -16.45
CA THR A 185 6.39 0.01 -16.57
C THR A 185 7.77 0.12 -17.23
N ILE A 186 7.89 0.86 -18.33
CA ILE A 186 9.17 1.10 -19.00
C ILE A 186 10.17 1.82 -18.08
N GLY A 187 9.73 2.88 -17.39
CA GLY A 187 10.56 3.62 -16.43
C GLY A 187 11.01 2.77 -15.24
N PHE A 188 10.10 1.96 -14.68
CA PHE A 188 10.41 1.03 -13.60
C PHE A 188 11.51 0.04 -13.99
N PHE A 189 11.48 -0.49 -15.22
CA PHE A 189 12.54 -1.39 -15.70
C PHE A 189 13.85 -0.69 -16.06
N LEU A 190 13.83 0.53 -16.61
CA LEU A 190 15.06 1.30 -16.81
C LEU A 190 15.76 1.57 -15.47
N THR A 191 15.00 1.92 -14.43
CA THR A 191 15.54 2.14 -13.09
C THR A 191 15.99 0.83 -12.42
N TYR A 192 15.26 -0.27 -12.62
CA TYR A 192 15.58 -1.60 -12.07
C TYR A 192 16.78 -2.27 -12.77
N GLY A 193 16.94 -2.08 -14.08
CA GLY A 193 17.94 -2.79 -14.90
C GLY A 193 19.30 -2.11 -15.02
N LEU A 194 19.40 -0.80 -14.73
CA LEU A 194 20.66 -0.07 -14.90
C LEU A 194 21.24 0.56 -13.62
N PHE A 195 20.47 0.94 -12.59
CA PHE A 195 21.05 1.74 -11.48
C PHE A 195 20.44 1.61 -10.07
N SER A 196 19.39 0.83 -9.79
CA SER A 196 18.83 0.80 -8.42
C SER A 196 18.12 -0.49 -8.02
N HIS A 197 18.69 -1.20 -7.05
CA HIS A 197 18.11 -2.39 -6.39
C HIS A 197 16.93 -2.08 -5.45
N THR A 198 16.46 -0.84 -5.36
CA THR A 198 15.53 -0.37 -4.31
C THR A 198 14.07 -0.20 -4.76
N ALA A 199 13.74 -0.46 -6.02
CA ALA A 199 12.45 -0.04 -6.59
C ALA A 199 11.28 -1.02 -6.37
N SER A 200 11.50 -2.26 -5.90
CA SER A 200 10.48 -3.31 -6.01
C SER A 200 9.50 -3.46 -4.84
N SER A 201 9.82 -2.96 -3.63
CA SER A 201 8.89 -3.01 -2.50
C SER A 201 8.34 -1.62 -2.18
N SER A 202 7.01 -1.53 -2.21
CA SER A 202 6.25 -0.35 -1.75
C SER A 202 6.51 -0.07 -0.26
N TYR A 203 6.74 -1.15 0.47
CA TYR A 203 7.21 -1.17 1.85
C TYR A 203 8.70 -0.92 1.90
N ARG A 204 9.11 0.18 2.54
CA ARG A 204 10.51 0.44 2.89
C ARG A 204 10.62 0.50 4.39
N LEU A 205 11.69 -0.07 4.91
CA LEU A 205 12.08 0.11 6.29
C LEU A 205 12.46 1.59 6.46
N VAL A 206 11.61 2.35 7.16
CA VAL A 206 11.85 3.77 7.44
C VAL A 206 12.34 3.90 8.87
N GLU A 207 13.41 4.69 9.04
CA GLU A 207 13.96 4.98 10.35
C GLU A 207 12.92 5.68 11.24
N PRO A 208 12.80 5.30 12.52
CA PRO A 208 11.81 5.86 13.43
C PRO A 208 11.99 7.37 13.64
N GLN A 209 13.21 7.88 13.48
CA GLN A 209 13.51 9.32 13.56
C GLN A 209 12.83 10.12 12.45
N LEU A 210 12.79 9.59 11.22
CA LEU A 210 12.14 10.23 10.09
C LEU A 210 10.62 10.25 10.28
N LEU A 211 10.05 9.17 10.84
CA LEU A 211 8.61 9.10 11.13
C LEU A 211 8.21 10.13 12.18
N ARG A 212 8.96 10.25 13.27
CA ARG A 212 8.73 11.26 14.31
C ARG A 212 8.85 12.68 13.78
N GLN A 213 9.78 12.95 12.86
CA GLN A 213 9.91 14.26 12.23
C GLN A 213 8.70 14.60 11.36
N VAL A 214 8.23 13.65 10.54
CA VAL A 214 7.04 13.85 9.70
C VAL A 214 5.79 14.01 10.56
N GLU A 215 5.65 13.20 11.61
CA GLU A 215 4.53 13.33 12.54
C GLU A 215 4.54 14.68 13.25
N LYS A 216 5.70 15.15 13.72
CA LYS A 216 5.85 16.48 14.34
C LYS A 216 5.51 17.60 13.35
N GLU A 217 5.96 17.50 12.10
CA GLU A 217 5.60 18.48 11.07
C GLU A 217 4.10 18.48 10.79
N LEU A 218 3.46 17.30 10.77
CA LEU A 218 2.02 17.15 10.50
C LEU A 218 1.16 17.60 11.68
N GLN A 219 1.62 17.39 12.92
CA GLN A 219 1.03 17.92 14.14
C GLN A 219 1.10 19.45 14.19
N LEU A 220 2.21 20.05 13.72
CA LEU A 220 2.35 21.51 13.62
C LEU A 220 1.41 22.14 12.58
N THR A 221 0.98 21.37 11.57
CA THR A 221 0.02 21.84 10.55
C THR A 221 -1.44 21.49 10.84
N SER A 222 -1.74 20.60 11.80
CA SER A 222 -3.08 20.05 12.01
C SER A 222 -3.52 20.10 13.47
N ASP A 223 -4.30 21.12 13.83
CA ASP A 223 -4.81 21.36 15.20
C ASP A 223 -5.93 20.40 15.69
N ASN A 224 -6.40 19.41 14.91
CA ASN A 224 -7.77 18.88 15.14
C ASN A 224 -8.04 17.36 15.05
N HIS A 225 -7.08 16.44 15.18
CA HIS A 225 -7.44 15.03 15.47
C HIS A 225 -6.32 14.20 16.11
N PRO A 226 -6.61 13.28 17.05
CA PRO A 226 -5.63 12.33 17.57
C PRO A 226 -5.09 11.42 16.48
N THR A 227 -3.77 11.43 16.31
CA THR A 227 -3.00 10.46 15.53
C THR A 227 -3.03 9.11 16.23
N LEU A 228 -2.95 8.03 15.46
CA LEU A 228 -2.69 6.68 15.96
C LEU A 228 -1.31 6.68 16.64
N VAL A 229 -1.29 6.85 17.96
CA VAL A 229 -0.08 6.72 18.78
C VAL A 229 0.40 5.28 18.62
N LEU A 230 1.46 5.08 17.82
CA LEU A 230 2.19 3.82 17.88
C LEU A 230 2.80 3.72 19.28
N PRO A 231 2.60 2.60 20.00
CA PRO A 231 3.24 2.39 21.29
C PRO A 231 4.76 2.58 21.17
N PRO A 232 5.39 3.31 22.10
CA PRO A 232 6.84 3.58 22.10
C PRO A 232 7.72 2.34 22.38
N ASP A 233 7.12 1.16 22.52
CA ASP A 233 7.83 -0.04 23.00
C ASP A 233 8.49 -0.86 21.88
N ASP A 234 8.25 -0.56 20.60
CA ASP A 234 8.91 -1.22 19.45
C ASP A 234 10.09 -0.41 18.86
N ASP A 235 10.44 0.72 19.48
CA ASP A 235 11.45 1.67 19.01
C ASP A 235 12.91 1.14 19.05
N GLU A 236 13.16 -0.01 19.69
CA GLU A 236 14.51 -0.56 19.87
C GLU A 236 14.93 -1.60 18.81
N LEU A 237 14.02 -2.16 17.99
CA LEU A 237 14.35 -3.36 17.19
C LEU A 237 14.44 -3.23 15.66
N GLY A 238 14.14 -2.08 15.05
CA GLY A 238 14.34 -1.91 13.61
C GLY A 238 13.33 -0.98 12.99
N GLY A 239 13.71 -0.33 11.88
CA GLY A 239 12.84 0.63 11.19
C GLY A 239 11.45 0.06 10.86
N HIS A 240 10.46 0.94 10.77
CA HIS A 240 9.09 0.55 10.49
C HIS A 240 8.88 0.33 8.98
N GLU A 241 8.27 -0.77 8.58
CA GLU A 241 7.91 -1.01 7.17
C GLU A 241 6.72 -0.13 6.76
N GLU A 242 7.00 1.05 6.22
CA GLU A 242 5.95 1.98 5.75
C GLU A 242 5.71 1.84 4.25
N ASP A 243 4.43 1.95 3.85
CA ASP A 243 4.02 1.96 2.44
C ASP A 243 4.13 3.37 1.83
N LEU A 244 5.15 3.60 1.00
CA LEU A 244 5.42 4.89 0.38
C LEU A 244 4.60 5.15 -0.91
N ALA A 245 3.85 4.17 -1.41
CA ALA A 245 3.05 4.39 -2.62
C ALA A 245 1.94 5.42 -2.38
N PRO A 246 1.62 6.26 -3.38
CA PRO A 246 0.44 7.12 -3.31
C PRO A 246 -0.80 6.25 -3.11
N GLY A 247 -1.51 6.48 -2.01
CA GLY A 247 -2.78 5.85 -1.69
C GLY A 247 -3.93 6.42 -2.52
N GLY A 248 -5.03 5.69 -2.61
CA GLY A 248 -6.27 6.15 -3.26
C GLY A 248 -6.46 5.75 -4.72
N ASP A 249 -5.38 5.44 -5.45
CA ASP A 249 -5.44 5.48 -6.92
C ASP A 249 -5.90 4.20 -7.63
N TYR A 250 -5.76 3.04 -6.99
CA TYR A 250 -5.87 1.76 -7.71
C TYR A 250 -7.20 1.03 -7.51
N VAL A 251 -7.69 1.00 -6.27
CA VAL A 251 -8.84 0.18 -5.89
C VAL A 251 -9.69 0.93 -4.88
N LYS A 252 -11.00 0.97 -5.10
CA LYS A 252 -11.99 1.60 -4.22
C LYS A 252 -13.01 0.58 -3.75
N LEU A 253 -13.33 0.62 -2.45
CA LEU A 253 -14.43 -0.14 -1.87
C LEU A 253 -15.74 0.65 -2.00
N LEU A 254 -16.74 0.06 -2.65
CA LEU A 254 -18.08 0.62 -2.78
C LEU A 254 -19.09 -0.18 -1.96
N LEU A 255 -19.93 0.52 -1.22
CA LEU A 255 -21.06 -0.08 -0.51
C LEU A 255 -22.26 -0.18 -1.46
N LEU A 256 -22.93 -1.34 -1.47
CA LEU A 256 -24.16 -1.56 -2.23
C LEU A 256 -25.37 -0.88 -1.55
N PRO A 257 -26.38 -0.46 -2.32
CA PRO A 257 -27.54 0.28 -1.78
C PRO A 257 -28.51 -0.56 -0.95
N LYS A 258 -28.45 -1.90 -1.03
CA LYS A 258 -29.53 -2.77 -0.53
C LYS A 258 -29.66 -2.81 1.00
N PRO A 259 -28.57 -2.87 1.78
CA PRO A 259 -28.66 -2.85 3.26
C PRO A 259 -28.23 -1.52 3.90
N PHE A 260 -27.68 -0.57 3.14
CA PHE A 260 -27.08 0.66 3.69
C PHE A 260 -27.91 1.89 3.32
N SER A 261 -28.18 2.76 4.29
CA SER A 261 -28.87 4.03 4.06
C SER A 261 -28.04 4.95 3.15
N PRO A 262 -28.68 5.85 2.38
CA PRO A 262 -27.95 6.80 1.53
C PRO A 262 -27.00 7.68 2.34
N THR A 263 -27.44 8.14 3.52
CA THR A 263 -26.62 8.95 4.45
C THR A 263 -25.38 8.21 4.95
N PHE A 264 -25.49 6.91 5.25
CA PHE A 264 -24.35 6.10 5.66
C PHE A 264 -23.32 5.95 4.54
N ARG A 265 -23.78 5.83 3.29
CA ARG A 265 -22.88 5.72 2.12
C ARG A 265 -22.16 7.03 1.84
N GLU A 266 -22.85 8.15 1.95
CA GLU A 266 -22.25 9.49 1.81
C GLU A 266 -21.20 9.74 2.90
N ASN A 267 -21.55 9.46 4.16
CA ASN A 267 -20.63 9.61 5.29
C ASN A 267 -19.40 8.69 5.16
N TRP A 268 -19.58 7.44 4.72
CA TRP A 268 -18.47 6.55 4.40
C TRP A 268 -17.56 7.12 3.31
N GLU A 269 -18.15 7.61 2.21
CA GLU A 269 -17.38 8.17 1.09
C GLU A 269 -16.59 9.41 1.51
N LEU A 270 -17.16 10.25 2.36
CA LEU A 270 -16.51 11.43 2.92
C LEU A 270 -15.37 11.04 3.87
N TYR A 271 -15.65 10.16 4.85
CA TYR A 271 -14.64 9.65 5.79
C TYR A 271 -13.45 8.99 5.07
N ARG A 272 -13.74 8.16 4.08
CA ARG A 272 -12.74 7.49 3.25
C ARG A 272 -11.88 8.49 2.48
N THR A 273 -12.50 9.51 1.89
CA THR A 273 -11.77 10.51 1.10
C THR A 273 -10.86 11.35 1.99
N GLU A 274 -11.39 11.85 3.12
CA GLU A 274 -10.63 12.62 4.10
C GLU A 274 -9.44 11.82 4.68
N TYR A 275 -9.66 10.54 4.99
CA TYR A 275 -8.58 9.66 5.46
C TYR A 275 -7.49 9.50 4.40
N TRP A 276 -7.85 9.17 3.15
CA TRP A 276 -6.85 8.94 2.10
C TRP A 276 -6.14 10.23 1.67
N GLU A 277 -6.80 11.39 1.75
CA GLU A 277 -6.16 12.69 1.52
C GLU A 277 -5.09 12.96 2.58
N ARG A 278 -5.43 12.85 3.87
CA ARG A 278 -4.46 13.02 4.97
C ARG A 278 -3.33 12.01 4.92
N GLU A 279 -3.64 10.74 4.66
CA GLU A 279 -2.63 9.69 4.55
C GLU A 279 -1.72 9.92 3.33
N ASN A 280 -2.25 10.44 2.21
CA ASN A 280 -1.43 10.82 1.06
C ASN A 280 -0.51 12.02 1.36
N GLU A 281 -0.97 12.98 2.15
CA GLU A 281 -0.14 14.08 2.63
C GLU A 281 0.98 13.58 3.53
N ARG A 282 0.68 12.73 4.52
CA ARG A 282 1.66 12.07 5.38
C ARG A 282 2.71 11.32 4.55
N ARG A 283 2.26 10.48 3.61
CA ARG A 283 3.15 9.71 2.71
C ARG A 283 3.93 10.58 1.74
N ARG A 284 3.41 11.74 1.33
CA ARG A 284 4.15 12.70 0.49
C ARG A 284 5.30 13.33 1.26
N LEU A 285 5.05 13.77 2.48
CA LEU A 285 6.10 14.31 3.37
C LEU A 285 7.15 13.25 3.67
N LEU A 286 6.71 12.02 3.98
CA LEU A 286 7.63 10.91 4.24
C LEU A 286 8.53 10.59 3.05
N ARG A 287 7.98 10.57 1.83
CA ARG A 287 8.76 10.39 0.60
C ARG A 287 9.82 11.48 0.40
N GLN A 288 9.50 12.74 0.72
CA GLN A 288 10.46 13.84 0.62
C GLN A 288 11.61 13.65 1.61
N LYS A 289 11.30 13.37 2.88
CA LYS A 289 12.30 13.16 3.94
C LYS A 289 13.19 11.94 3.68
N VAL A 290 12.61 10.82 3.24
CA VAL A 290 13.38 9.61 2.87
C VAL A 290 14.32 9.91 1.71
N LYS A 291 13.88 10.66 0.69
CA LYS A 291 14.74 11.05 -0.43
C LYS A 291 15.89 11.98 -0.01
N GLU A 292 15.62 12.90 0.92
CA GLU A 292 16.64 13.77 1.49
C GLU A 292 17.66 12.98 2.30
N HIS A 293 17.20 12.01 3.09
CA HIS A 293 18.06 11.11 3.84
C HIS A 293 18.95 10.26 2.92
N ASP A 294 18.36 9.58 1.93
CA ASP A 294 19.09 8.79 0.93
C ASP A 294 20.16 9.63 0.22
N ARG A 295 19.87 10.91 -0.07
CA ARG A 295 20.84 11.84 -0.67
C ARG A 295 22.00 12.20 0.27
N LYS A 296 21.74 12.39 1.56
CA LYS A 296 22.77 12.68 2.57
C LYS A 296 23.69 11.47 2.74
N VAL A 297 23.12 10.29 2.93
CA VAL A 297 23.88 9.03 3.05
C VAL A 297 24.74 8.79 1.81
N ALA A 298 24.19 9.00 0.61
CA ALA A 298 24.97 8.87 -0.62
C ALA A 298 26.14 9.87 -0.65
N LYS A 299 25.93 11.12 -0.24
CA LYS A 299 26.99 12.13 -0.18
C LYS A 299 28.08 11.75 0.81
N ASP A 300 27.71 11.35 2.03
CA ASP A 300 28.65 10.95 3.07
C ASP A 300 29.47 9.72 2.64
N GLN A 301 28.87 8.78 1.91
CA GLN A 301 29.55 7.63 1.32
C GLN A 301 30.59 8.02 0.26
N TYR A 302 30.34 9.08 -0.52
CA TYR A 302 31.29 9.59 -1.51
C TYR A 302 32.39 10.47 -0.89
N ASP A 303 32.08 11.21 0.18
CA ASP A 303 33.02 12.11 0.87
C ASP A 303 33.90 11.37 1.91
N ALA A 304 33.63 10.08 2.19
CA ALA A 304 34.45 9.26 3.09
C ALA A 304 35.87 9.05 2.50
N PRO A 305 36.94 9.45 3.23
CA PRO A 305 38.31 9.32 2.73
C PRO A 305 38.67 7.85 2.50
N SER A 306 39.14 7.54 1.31
CA SER A 306 39.63 6.20 0.96
C SER A 306 40.77 5.79 1.89
N PRO A 307 40.73 4.61 2.55
CA PRO A 307 41.72 4.17 3.55
C PRO A 307 43.10 3.79 2.99
N SER A 308 43.49 4.31 1.81
CA SER A 308 44.72 3.90 1.10
C SER A 308 45.94 4.79 1.36
N SER A 309 45.87 5.78 2.26
CA SER A 309 46.98 6.71 2.52
C SER A 309 47.84 6.42 3.77
N GLU A 310 47.59 5.34 4.52
CA GLU A 310 48.32 5.06 5.78
C GLU A 310 49.51 4.09 5.67
N LEU A 311 49.90 3.64 4.48
CA LEU A 311 51.01 2.68 4.29
C LEU A 311 52.35 3.29 3.86
N GLY A 312 52.56 4.60 4.09
CA GLY A 312 53.67 5.35 3.49
C GLY A 312 54.53 6.16 4.45
N THR A 313 54.76 5.76 5.71
CA THR A 313 55.79 6.43 6.54
C THR A 313 56.31 5.54 7.69
N GLN A 314 57.01 4.47 7.36
CA GLN A 314 58.05 3.90 8.25
C GLN A 314 59.21 3.41 7.38
N ALA A 315 60.20 4.29 7.17
CA ALA A 315 61.54 3.96 6.72
C ALA A 315 62.51 4.89 7.45
#